data_AF-A0A917AKE3-F1
#
_entry.id   AF-A0A917AKE3-F1
#
_cell.length_a   1.000
_cell.length_b   1.000
_cell.length_c   1.000
_cell.angle_alpha   90.00
_cell.angle_beta   90.00
_cell.angle_gamma   90.00
#
_symmetry.space_group_name_H-M   'P 1'
#
loop_
_entity.id
_entity.type
_entity.pdbx_description
1 polymer ?
#
loop_
_entity_poly.entity_id
_entity_poly.type
_entity_poly.pdbx_seq_one_letter_code
_entity_poly.pdbx_strand_id
1 'polypeptide(L)'
;MSEMTVDEEIDAIVDKLIGPQDDSVPTTLLGGAGRRLDVSKQNFHESKEEFNLEKEAVEAVIKNLESAISRLVLEKGNMSKNQMLERLSAAINTRAVRVVGRQRAETSVDLALSNVAQSGFSHVSLMVMAQAVYLYNDRLKELLDQEERFWSVAHRPPNHYARTIALRLARLYAKHKRKKPTYGAARDGGHPSTEFGRALEEIYEVLGITASVHNQAKWAISQLTEEDINPPANALGLLNYMSLKS
;
A
#
# COMPACT_ATOMS: atom_id res chain seq x y z
N MET A 1 -17.04 3.61 -25.91
CA MET A 1 -17.25 4.21 -24.59
C MET A 1 -16.07 3.77 -23.75
N SER A 2 -15.21 4.70 -23.33
CA SER A 2 -14.04 4.36 -22.49
C SER A 2 -14.58 3.97 -21.12
N GLU A 3 -14.20 2.81 -20.63
CA GLU A 3 -14.43 2.40 -19.26
C GLU A 3 -13.72 3.42 -18.36
N MET A 4 -14.46 4.14 -17.51
CA MET A 4 -13.84 5.07 -16.57
C MET A 4 -13.02 4.25 -15.57
N THR A 5 -11.84 4.74 -15.25
CA THR A 5 -11.05 4.12 -14.18
C THR A 5 -11.70 4.39 -12.83
N VAL A 6 -11.52 3.50 -11.85
CA VAL A 6 -12.00 3.66 -10.47
C VAL A 6 -11.62 5.04 -9.89
N ASP A 7 -10.43 5.54 -10.25
CA ASP A 7 -9.96 6.85 -9.81
C ASP A 7 -10.76 8.01 -10.43
N GLU A 8 -11.09 7.93 -11.72
CA GLU A 8 -11.93 8.93 -12.41
C GLU A 8 -13.37 8.97 -11.87
N GLU A 9 -13.91 7.81 -11.48
CA GLU A 9 -15.24 7.71 -10.86
C GLU A 9 -15.25 8.38 -9.47
N ILE A 10 -14.22 8.15 -8.66
CA ILE A 10 -14.10 8.75 -7.33
C ILE A 10 -13.92 10.27 -7.44
N ASP A 11 -13.08 10.74 -8.37
CA ASP A 11 -12.90 12.18 -8.57
C ASP A 11 -14.19 12.86 -9.05
N ALA A 12 -15.00 12.20 -9.90
CA ALA A 12 -16.32 12.71 -10.31
C ALA A 12 -17.30 12.83 -9.13
N ILE A 13 -17.30 11.86 -8.20
CA ILE A 13 -18.14 11.91 -6.99
C ILE A 13 -17.67 13.07 -6.08
N VAL A 14 -16.35 13.27 -5.94
CA VAL A 14 -15.79 14.38 -5.17
C VAL A 14 -16.13 15.73 -5.82
N ASP A 15 -16.03 15.85 -7.15
CA ASP A 15 -16.40 17.06 -7.88
C ASP A 15 -17.87 17.45 -7.66
N LYS A 16 -18.78 16.46 -7.69
CA LYS A 16 -20.20 16.67 -7.37
C LYS A 16 -20.39 17.15 -5.92
N LEU A 17 -19.60 16.65 -4.98
CA LEU A 17 -19.73 16.96 -3.55
C LEU A 17 -19.18 18.36 -3.19
N ILE A 18 -17.99 18.71 -3.68
CA ILE A 18 -17.31 19.94 -3.26
C ILE A 18 -17.16 20.99 -4.37
N GLY A 19 -17.34 20.61 -5.63
CA GLY A 19 -17.12 21.44 -6.82
C GLY A 19 -15.86 21.02 -7.58
N PRO A 20 -15.77 21.33 -8.88
CA PRO A 20 -14.61 21.01 -9.71
C PRO A 20 -13.36 21.70 -9.15
N GLN A 21 -12.20 21.07 -9.36
CA GLN A 21 -10.93 21.68 -8.99
C GLN A 21 -10.63 22.87 -9.90
N ASP A 22 -10.12 23.95 -9.31
CA ASP A 22 -9.53 25.04 -10.08
C ASP A 22 -8.15 24.57 -10.55
N ASP A 23 -7.99 24.34 -11.85
CA ASP A 23 -6.75 23.86 -12.49
C ASP A 23 -5.57 24.84 -12.31
N SER A 24 -5.81 26.02 -11.73
CA SER A 24 -4.79 27.02 -11.42
C SER A 24 -3.99 26.76 -10.14
N VAL A 25 -4.34 25.75 -9.32
CA VAL A 25 -3.57 25.39 -8.12
C VAL A 25 -2.39 24.49 -8.51
N PRO A 26 -1.12 24.93 -8.30
CA PRO A 26 0.03 24.18 -8.78
C PRO A 26 0.10 22.81 -8.10
N THR A 27 0.00 21.78 -8.95
CA THR A 27 0.43 20.42 -8.70
C THR A 27 1.80 20.46 -8.02
N THR A 28 1.97 19.70 -6.94
CA THR A 28 3.23 19.56 -6.20
C THR A 28 4.42 19.42 -7.17
N LEU A 29 5.58 19.94 -6.77
CA LEU A 29 6.86 20.05 -7.52
C LEU A 29 7.37 18.75 -8.21
N LEU A 30 6.68 17.63 -8.05
CA LEU A 30 6.96 16.31 -8.63
C LEU A 30 5.84 15.79 -9.55
N GLY A 31 5.13 16.68 -10.26
CA GLY A 31 4.43 16.36 -11.52
C GLY A 31 3.29 15.33 -11.52
N GLY A 32 2.97 14.71 -10.38
CA GLY A 32 1.78 13.88 -10.22
C GLY A 32 0.62 14.74 -9.74
N ALA A 33 -0.49 14.79 -10.48
CA ALA A 33 -1.75 15.29 -9.97
C ALA A 33 -2.05 14.58 -8.64
N GLY A 34 -1.88 15.29 -7.52
CA GLY A 34 -2.19 14.72 -6.21
C GLY A 34 -3.69 14.44 -6.18
N ARG A 35 -4.07 13.16 -6.03
CA ARG A 35 -5.47 12.72 -5.95
C ARG A 35 -6.24 13.56 -4.93
N ARG A 36 -7.49 13.97 -5.24
CA ARG A 36 -8.32 14.78 -4.33
C ARG A 36 -8.68 14.00 -3.06
N LEU A 37 -8.90 12.69 -3.21
CA LEU A 37 -9.10 11.74 -2.12
C LEU A 37 -8.10 10.59 -2.23
N ASP A 38 -7.25 10.42 -1.21
CA ASP A 38 -6.38 9.23 -1.12
C ASP A 38 -7.23 8.02 -0.71
N VAL A 39 -7.36 7.04 -1.60
CA VAL A 39 -8.11 5.80 -1.40
C VAL A 39 -7.24 4.57 -1.20
N SER A 40 -5.92 4.75 -1.03
CA SER A 40 -5.01 3.64 -0.76
C SER A 40 -5.41 2.87 0.51
N LYS A 41 -5.47 1.54 0.41
CA LYS A 41 -5.66 0.64 1.55
C LYS A 41 -4.37 0.60 2.38
N GLN A 42 -4.41 1.11 3.62
CA GLN A 42 -3.27 1.05 4.55
C GLN A 42 -3.07 -0.35 5.15
N ASN A 43 -4.10 -1.18 5.12
CA ASN A 43 -4.09 -2.59 5.52
C ASN A 43 -4.97 -3.35 4.53
N PHE A 44 -4.44 -4.43 3.94
CA PHE A 44 -5.14 -5.24 2.95
C PHE A 44 -5.96 -6.38 3.57
N HIS A 45 -5.73 -6.71 4.84
CA HIS A 45 -6.34 -7.86 5.50
C HIS A 45 -7.75 -7.54 6.00
N GLU A 46 -8.68 -8.45 5.75
CA GLU A 46 -10.08 -8.34 6.17
C GLU A 46 -10.29 -8.85 7.60
N SER A 47 -9.41 -9.76 8.06
CA SER A 47 -9.48 -10.38 9.39
C SER A 47 -8.12 -10.48 10.09
N LYS A 48 -8.16 -10.61 11.42
CA LYS A 48 -6.94 -10.84 12.22
C LYS A 48 -6.32 -12.20 11.92
N GLU A 49 -7.14 -13.18 11.57
CA GLU A 49 -6.70 -14.51 11.18
C GLU A 49 -5.89 -14.47 9.88
N GLU A 50 -6.42 -13.82 8.84
CA GLU A 50 -5.72 -13.61 7.57
C GLU A 50 -4.40 -12.85 7.76
N PHE A 51 -4.41 -11.79 8.58
CA PHE A 51 -3.20 -11.05 8.96
C PHE A 51 -2.16 -11.94 9.64
N ASN A 52 -2.58 -12.73 10.62
CA ASN A 52 -1.67 -13.64 11.33
C ASN A 52 -1.11 -14.71 10.40
N LEU A 53 -1.93 -15.25 9.48
CA LEU A 53 -1.49 -16.21 8.48
C LEU A 53 -0.41 -15.63 7.54
N GLU A 54 -0.58 -14.40 7.05
CA GLU A 54 0.45 -13.74 6.24
C GLU A 54 1.73 -13.53 7.05
N LYS A 55 1.61 -13.01 8.28
CA LYS A 55 2.75 -12.77 9.16
C LYS A 55 3.54 -14.05 9.45
N GLU A 56 2.86 -15.13 9.84
CA GLU A 56 3.49 -16.44 10.09
C GLU A 56 4.17 -16.98 8.83
N ALA A 57 3.53 -16.83 7.66
CA ALA A 57 4.12 -17.25 6.38
C ALA A 57 5.40 -16.46 6.05
N VAL A 58 5.39 -15.14 6.22
CA VAL A 58 6.55 -14.27 5.98
C VAL A 58 7.70 -14.63 6.93
N GLU A 59 7.42 -14.79 8.23
CA GLU A 59 8.42 -15.20 9.22
C GLU A 59 9.04 -16.57 8.89
N ALA A 60 8.20 -17.54 8.48
CA ALA A 60 8.66 -18.86 8.08
C ALA A 60 9.55 -18.80 6.83
N VAL A 61 9.19 -17.99 5.83
CA VAL A 61 9.98 -17.82 4.60
C VAL A 61 11.34 -17.20 4.91
N ILE A 62 11.39 -16.12 5.71
CA ILE A 62 12.66 -15.50 6.13
C ILE A 62 13.56 -16.54 6.80
N LYS A 63 13.04 -17.24 7.80
CA LYS A 63 13.80 -18.28 8.54
C LYS A 63 14.32 -19.37 7.62
N ASN A 64 13.51 -19.83 6.68
CA ASN A 64 13.92 -20.88 5.74
C ASN A 64 15.00 -20.39 4.77
N LEU A 65 14.88 -19.17 4.25
CA LEU A 65 15.87 -18.57 3.36
C LEU A 65 17.20 -18.31 4.08
N GLU A 66 17.18 -17.75 5.28
CA GLU A 66 18.38 -17.55 6.10
C GLU A 66 19.06 -18.88 6.45
N SER A 67 18.27 -19.92 6.75
CA SER A 67 18.81 -21.27 6.98
C SER A 67 19.46 -21.84 5.71
N ALA A 68 18.87 -21.62 4.54
CA ALA A 68 19.46 -22.05 3.27
C ALA A 68 20.75 -21.30 2.97
N ILE A 69 20.75 -19.97 3.11
CA ILE A 69 21.92 -19.10 2.89
C ILE A 69 23.07 -19.50 3.81
N SER A 70 22.83 -19.65 5.12
CA SER A 70 23.88 -20.02 6.08
C SER A 70 24.55 -21.37 5.81
N ARG A 71 23.83 -22.30 5.15
CA ARG A 71 24.38 -23.61 4.73
C ARG A 71 25.18 -23.54 3.44
N LEU A 72 24.89 -22.56 2.59
CA LEU A 72 25.42 -22.46 1.23
C LEU A 72 26.48 -21.36 1.06
N VAL A 73 26.63 -20.46 2.04
CA VAL A 73 27.67 -19.42 2.07
C VAL A 73 28.98 -19.97 2.65
N LEU A 74 30.09 -19.49 2.09
CA LEU A 74 31.44 -19.82 2.55
C LEU A 74 31.64 -19.35 4.00
N GLU A 75 32.27 -20.20 4.80
CA GLU A 75 32.47 -19.94 6.22
C GLU A 75 33.97 -19.71 6.49
N LYS A 76 34.28 -18.62 7.20
CA LYS A 76 35.65 -18.28 7.55
C LYS A 76 36.22 -19.34 8.50
N GLY A 77 37.33 -19.96 8.12
CA GLY A 77 38.00 -20.98 8.93
C GLY A 77 37.55 -22.42 8.69
N ASN A 78 36.50 -22.66 7.87
CA ASN A 78 36.06 -24.01 7.53
C ASN A 78 36.45 -24.41 6.10
N MET A 79 37.74 -24.68 5.88
CA MET A 79 38.27 -25.04 4.56
C MET A 79 37.57 -26.26 3.93
N SER A 80 37.25 -27.28 4.74
CA SER A 80 36.59 -28.50 4.24
C SER A 80 35.19 -28.22 3.70
N LYS A 81 34.39 -27.44 4.43
CA LYS A 81 33.06 -26.99 3.98
C LYS A 81 33.18 -26.14 2.72
N ASN A 82 34.13 -25.20 2.66
CA ASN A 82 34.30 -24.32 1.51
C ASN A 82 34.65 -25.10 0.23
N GLN A 83 35.57 -26.07 0.30
CA GLN A 83 35.90 -26.95 -0.83
C GLN A 83 34.71 -27.84 -1.25
N MET A 84 33.89 -28.29 -0.29
CA MET A 84 32.66 -29.03 -0.61
C MET A 84 31.65 -28.12 -1.33
N LEU A 85 31.45 -26.88 -0.86
CA LEU A 85 30.54 -25.90 -1.45
C LEU A 85 30.97 -25.48 -2.86
N GLU A 86 32.28 -25.30 -3.10
CA GLU A 86 32.82 -25.04 -4.44
C GLU A 86 32.53 -26.18 -5.41
N ARG A 87 32.76 -27.43 -4.99
CA ARG A 87 32.43 -28.63 -5.80
C ARG A 87 30.93 -28.73 -6.08
N LEU A 88 30.10 -28.45 -5.08
CA LEU A 88 28.65 -28.45 -5.21
C LEU A 88 28.18 -27.37 -6.20
N SER A 89 28.71 -26.15 -6.08
CA SER A 89 28.41 -25.03 -6.98
C SER A 89 28.79 -25.37 -8.43
N ALA A 90 29.99 -25.92 -8.65
CA ALA A 90 30.43 -26.34 -9.98
C ALA A 90 29.52 -27.43 -10.59
N ALA A 91 29.12 -28.41 -9.79
CA ALA A 91 28.21 -29.48 -10.22
C ALA A 91 26.81 -28.94 -10.59
N ILE A 92 26.26 -28.04 -9.77
CA ILE A 92 24.96 -27.41 -10.01
C ILE A 92 25.01 -26.52 -11.26
N ASN A 93 26.01 -25.65 -11.39
CA ASN A 93 26.16 -24.77 -12.55
C ASN A 93 26.27 -25.57 -13.85
N THR A 94 27.09 -26.63 -13.86
CA THR A 94 27.23 -27.51 -15.03
C THR A 94 25.90 -28.14 -15.42
N ARG A 95 25.09 -28.56 -14.44
CA ARG A 95 23.77 -29.14 -14.68
C ARG A 95 22.75 -28.10 -15.14
N ALA A 96 22.75 -26.91 -14.54
CA ALA A 96 21.87 -25.80 -14.90
C ALA A 96 22.05 -25.39 -16.37
N VAL A 97 23.30 -25.24 -16.82
CA VAL A 97 23.61 -24.93 -18.23
C VAL A 97 23.09 -26.01 -19.18
N ARG A 98 23.19 -27.30 -18.81
CA ARG A 98 22.69 -28.40 -19.66
C ARG A 98 21.17 -28.45 -19.74
N VAL A 99 20.48 -28.22 -18.62
CA VAL A 99 19.02 -28.33 -18.53
C VAL A 99 18.36 -27.09 -19.14
N VAL A 100 18.81 -25.90 -18.72
CA VAL A 100 18.16 -24.64 -19.05
C VAL A 100 18.73 -24.06 -20.35
N GLY A 101 20.05 -24.11 -20.54
CA GLY A 101 20.71 -23.53 -21.72
C GLY A 101 20.44 -24.26 -23.05
N ARG A 102 19.78 -25.42 -23.01
CA ARG A 102 19.35 -26.16 -24.21
C ARG A 102 17.87 -25.99 -24.54
N GLN A 103 17.09 -25.38 -23.65
CA GLN A 103 15.67 -25.13 -23.91
C GLN A 103 15.55 -23.92 -24.84
N ARG A 104 14.71 -24.05 -25.87
CA ARG A 104 14.35 -22.91 -26.71
C ARG A 104 13.51 -21.98 -25.84
N ALA A 105 13.93 -20.72 -25.70
CA ALA A 105 13.20 -19.77 -24.89
C ALA A 105 11.88 -19.39 -25.60
N GLU A 106 10.76 -19.76 -25.00
CA GLU A 106 9.42 -19.46 -25.50
C GLU A 106 8.77 -18.34 -24.66
N THR A 107 9.23 -18.19 -23.41
CA THR A 107 8.73 -17.19 -22.46
C THR A 107 9.85 -16.27 -21.94
N SER A 108 9.45 -15.14 -21.35
CA SER A 108 10.38 -14.25 -20.64
C SER A 108 11.05 -14.93 -19.44
N VAL A 109 10.35 -15.88 -18.81
CA VAL A 109 10.88 -16.70 -17.71
C VAL A 109 12.01 -17.61 -18.22
N ASP A 110 11.86 -18.22 -19.39
CA ASP A 110 12.90 -19.07 -19.98
C ASP A 110 14.17 -18.27 -20.30
N LEU A 111 14.01 -17.04 -20.80
CA LEU A 111 15.13 -16.12 -21.02
C LEU A 111 15.83 -15.77 -19.71
N ALA A 112 15.06 -15.45 -18.66
CA ALA A 112 15.62 -15.14 -17.35
C ALA A 112 16.39 -16.34 -16.77
N LEU A 113 15.81 -17.55 -16.83
CA LEU A 113 16.46 -18.76 -16.36
C LEU A 113 17.72 -19.09 -17.17
N SER A 114 17.70 -18.91 -18.50
CA SER A 114 18.88 -19.10 -19.35
C SER A 114 20.01 -18.14 -18.95
N ASN A 115 19.68 -16.86 -18.69
CA ASN A 115 20.66 -15.88 -18.22
C ASN A 115 21.25 -16.28 -16.86
N VAL A 116 20.40 -16.70 -15.91
CA VAL A 116 20.85 -17.20 -14.59
C VAL A 116 21.79 -18.40 -14.76
N ALA A 117 21.46 -19.35 -15.65
CA ALA A 117 22.28 -20.52 -15.90
C ALA A 117 23.66 -20.15 -16.50
N GLN A 118 23.70 -19.19 -17.43
CA GLN A 118 24.94 -18.75 -18.09
C GLN A 118 25.83 -17.89 -17.18
N SER A 119 25.24 -17.06 -16.31
CA SER A 119 25.98 -16.18 -15.40
C SER A 119 26.50 -16.87 -14.13
N GLY A 120 26.10 -18.12 -13.88
CA GLY A 120 26.49 -18.88 -12.68
C GLY A 120 25.32 -19.09 -11.74
N PHE A 121 24.53 -20.12 -12.03
CA PHE A 121 23.27 -20.45 -11.36
C PHE A 121 23.35 -20.42 -9.83
N SER A 122 24.36 -21.08 -9.23
CA SER A 122 24.51 -21.15 -7.78
C SER A 122 24.76 -19.79 -7.13
N HIS A 123 25.61 -18.95 -7.73
CA HIS A 123 25.91 -17.63 -7.19
C HIS A 123 24.72 -16.69 -7.33
N VAL A 124 24.10 -16.65 -8.51
CA VAL A 124 22.93 -15.82 -8.78
C VAL A 124 21.74 -16.24 -7.90
N SER A 125 21.52 -17.54 -7.70
CA SER A 125 20.47 -18.03 -6.79
C SER A 125 20.68 -17.58 -5.35
N LEU A 126 21.92 -17.56 -4.87
CA LEU A 126 22.25 -17.02 -3.54
C LEU A 126 21.96 -15.53 -3.43
N MET A 127 22.32 -14.75 -4.45
CA MET A 127 22.00 -13.32 -4.50
C MET A 127 20.49 -13.06 -4.51
N VAL A 128 19.72 -13.85 -5.27
CA VAL A 128 18.25 -13.76 -5.29
C VAL A 128 17.66 -14.14 -3.93
N MET A 129 18.13 -15.20 -3.28
CA MET A 129 17.69 -15.56 -1.93
C MET A 129 17.99 -14.44 -0.92
N ALA A 130 19.17 -13.83 -0.97
CA ALA A 130 19.53 -12.71 -0.11
C ALA A 130 18.64 -11.48 -0.34
N GLN A 131 18.35 -11.15 -1.61
CA GLN A 131 17.43 -10.07 -1.95
C GLN A 131 16.00 -10.38 -1.48
N ALA A 132 15.55 -11.62 -1.61
CA ALA A 132 14.25 -12.05 -1.11
C ALA A 132 14.17 -11.87 0.42
N VAL A 133 15.20 -12.25 1.18
CA VAL A 133 15.27 -12.01 2.63
C VAL A 133 15.11 -10.52 2.95
N TYR A 134 15.76 -9.62 2.20
CA TYR A 134 15.60 -8.19 2.40
C TYR A 134 14.14 -7.74 2.17
N LEU A 135 13.53 -8.15 1.07
CA LEU A 135 12.14 -7.80 0.73
C LEU A 135 11.12 -8.35 1.75
N TYR A 136 11.30 -9.60 2.18
CA TYR A 136 10.43 -10.19 3.21
C TYR A 136 10.61 -9.55 4.57
N ASN A 137 11.84 -9.12 4.95
CA ASN A 137 12.06 -8.37 6.19
C ASN A 137 11.38 -7.00 6.16
N ASP A 138 11.42 -6.31 5.01
CA ASP A 138 10.70 -5.04 4.84
C ASP A 138 9.20 -5.25 5.00
N ARG A 139 8.65 -6.30 4.37
CA ARG A 139 7.24 -6.68 4.54
C ARG A 139 6.91 -7.06 5.99
N LEU A 140 7.76 -7.83 6.67
CA LEU A 140 7.56 -8.18 8.07
C LEU A 140 7.51 -6.93 8.95
N LYS A 141 8.38 -5.94 8.69
CA LYS A 141 8.35 -4.66 9.39
C LYS A 141 7.03 -3.92 9.16
N GLU A 142 6.55 -3.86 7.93
CA GLU A 142 5.21 -3.30 7.63
C GLU A 142 4.11 -4.02 8.40
N LEU A 143 4.14 -5.36 8.45
CA LEU A 143 3.15 -6.15 9.18
C LEU A 143 3.21 -5.87 10.68
N LEU A 144 4.40 -5.77 11.28
CA LEU A 144 4.55 -5.43 12.70
C LEU A 144 4.02 -4.02 13.01
N ASP A 145 4.30 -3.04 12.15
CA ASP A 145 3.75 -1.69 12.27
C ASP A 145 2.20 -1.71 12.15
N GLN A 146 1.67 -2.55 11.26
CA GLN A 146 0.22 -2.76 11.12
C GLN A 146 -0.38 -3.45 12.35
N GLU A 147 0.32 -4.41 12.96
CA GLU A 147 -0.10 -5.09 14.17
C GLU A 147 -0.27 -4.12 15.34
N GLU A 148 0.74 -3.26 15.54
CA GLU A 148 0.71 -2.23 16.58
C GLU A 148 -0.47 -1.27 16.37
N ARG A 149 -0.67 -0.81 15.12
CA ARG A 149 -1.66 0.21 14.77
C ARG A 149 -3.10 -0.33 14.66
N PHE A 150 -3.26 -1.58 14.25
CA PHE A 150 -4.57 -2.13 13.86
C PHE A 150 -5.04 -3.30 14.72
N TRP A 151 -4.13 -4.09 15.30
CA TRP A 151 -4.45 -5.36 15.96
C TRP A 151 -4.14 -5.42 17.47
N SER A 152 -3.72 -4.30 18.07
CA SER A 152 -3.38 -4.13 19.49
C SER A 152 -4.57 -4.19 20.47
N VAL A 153 -5.82 -4.15 19.99
CA VAL A 153 -7.04 -4.17 20.83
C VAL A 153 -7.93 -5.36 20.49
N ALA A 154 -8.39 -6.10 21.50
CA ALA A 154 -9.18 -7.35 21.39
C ALA A 154 -10.52 -7.23 20.66
N HIS A 155 -10.99 -6.01 20.37
CA HIS A 155 -12.32 -5.75 19.82
C HIS A 155 -12.30 -4.81 18.61
N ARG A 156 -11.20 -4.67 17.86
CA ARG A 156 -11.25 -3.83 16.66
C ARG A 156 -11.87 -4.62 15.49
N PRO A 157 -13.12 -4.33 15.10
CA PRO A 157 -13.88 -5.14 14.18
C PRO A 157 -14.13 -4.32 12.88
N PRO A 158 -15.07 -4.73 12.01
CA PRO A 158 -14.88 -4.75 10.56
C PRO A 158 -14.76 -3.35 9.95
N ASN A 159 -13.90 -3.24 8.92
CA ASN A 159 -13.75 -2.12 8.00
C ASN A 159 -13.03 -0.84 8.50
N HIS A 160 -11.80 -1.00 9.02
CA HIS A 160 -10.85 0.12 9.21
C HIS A 160 -10.68 0.96 7.93
N TYR A 161 -10.62 0.30 6.77
CA TYR A 161 -10.56 0.98 5.49
C TYR A 161 -11.75 1.92 5.26
N ALA A 162 -12.98 1.47 5.54
CA ALA A 162 -14.18 2.30 5.45
C ALA A 162 -14.10 3.52 6.37
N ARG A 163 -13.63 3.35 7.61
CA ARG A 163 -13.39 4.46 8.54
C ARG A 163 -12.41 5.48 7.97
N THR A 164 -11.28 5.01 7.46
CA THR A 164 -10.24 5.88 6.89
C THR A 164 -10.77 6.67 5.70
N ILE A 165 -11.50 6.03 4.78
CA ILE A 165 -12.13 6.69 3.63
C ILE A 165 -13.15 7.74 4.10
N ALA A 166 -14.03 7.39 5.04
CA ALA A 166 -15.02 8.32 5.58
C ALA A 166 -14.38 9.55 6.23
N LEU A 167 -13.29 9.37 6.99
CA LEU A 167 -12.56 10.46 7.63
C LEU A 167 -11.84 11.35 6.61
N ARG A 168 -11.18 10.76 5.62
CA ARG A 168 -10.50 11.52 4.55
C ARG A 168 -11.50 12.37 3.76
N LEU A 169 -12.65 11.79 3.40
CA LEU A 169 -13.73 12.53 2.73
C LEU A 169 -14.30 13.64 3.61
N ALA A 170 -14.52 13.38 4.91
CA ALA A 170 -15.03 14.37 5.85
C ALA A 170 -14.08 15.57 6.02
N ARG A 171 -12.77 15.32 6.11
CA ARG A 171 -11.74 16.35 6.16
C ARG A 171 -11.67 17.17 4.87
N LEU A 172 -11.75 16.50 3.73
CA LEU A 172 -11.77 17.16 2.42
C LEU A 172 -12.98 18.11 2.31
N TYR A 173 -14.16 17.63 2.70
CA TYR A 173 -15.37 18.45 2.76
C TYR A 173 -15.23 19.63 3.71
N ALA A 174 -14.74 19.41 4.93
CA ALA A 174 -14.58 20.45 5.95
C ALA A 174 -13.60 21.54 5.50
N LYS A 175 -12.48 21.15 4.92
CA LYS A 175 -11.47 22.05 4.36
C LYS A 175 -12.04 22.93 3.24
N HIS A 176 -12.86 22.36 2.37
CA HIS A 176 -13.38 23.07 1.20
C HIS A 176 -14.61 23.93 1.53
N LYS A 177 -15.56 23.41 2.31
CA LYS A 177 -16.81 24.11 2.64
C LYS A 177 -16.72 24.94 3.93
N ARG A 178 -15.61 24.89 4.66
CA ARG A 178 -15.39 25.59 5.95
C ARG A 178 -16.48 25.30 6.98
N LYS A 179 -17.05 24.10 6.95
CA LYS A 179 -18.07 23.64 7.88
C LYS A 179 -18.02 22.12 8.03
N LYS A 180 -18.43 21.60 9.19
CA LYS A 180 -18.56 20.15 9.38
C LYS A 180 -19.63 19.57 8.43
N PRO A 181 -19.38 18.41 7.79
CA PRO A 181 -20.42 17.72 7.04
C PRO A 181 -21.52 17.25 8.01
N THR A 182 -22.74 17.14 7.49
CA THR A 182 -23.87 16.56 8.22
C THR A 182 -24.20 15.18 7.65
N TYR A 183 -24.75 14.33 8.51
CA TYR A 183 -25.27 13.03 8.10
C TYR A 183 -26.71 12.87 8.59
N GLY A 184 -27.59 12.45 7.70
CA GLY A 184 -28.98 12.10 7.96
C GLY A 184 -29.38 10.92 7.09
N ALA A 185 -30.38 10.15 7.51
CA ALA A 185 -30.95 9.06 6.73
C ALA A 185 -32.39 9.40 6.32
N ALA A 186 -32.79 8.99 5.12
CA ALA A 186 -34.17 9.12 4.66
C ALA A 186 -35.12 8.19 5.45
N ARG A 187 -36.36 8.62 5.65
CA ARG A 187 -37.37 7.86 6.41
C ARG A 187 -37.77 6.52 5.76
N ASP A 188 -37.59 6.39 4.45
CA ASP A 188 -38.21 5.31 3.66
C ASP A 188 -37.24 4.20 3.23
N GLY A 189 -35.97 4.20 3.68
CA GLY A 189 -35.04 3.15 3.24
C GLY A 189 -33.64 3.13 3.83
N GLY A 190 -33.32 3.95 4.84
CA GLY A 190 -32.00 3.94 5.48
C GLY A 190 -30.86 4.53 4.65
N HIS A 191 -31.10 4.90 3.40
CA HIS A 191 -30.14 5.61 2.55
C HIS A 191 -29.79 7.01 3.11
N PRO A 192 -28.56 7.50 2.88
CA PRO A 192 -28.15 8.82 3.30
C PRO A 192 -28.95 9.92 2.59
N SER A 193 -29.50 10.87 3.36
CA SER A 193 -30.24 12.02 2.82
C SER A 193 -29.37 13.24 2.56
N THR A 194 -28.17 13.30 3.16
CA THR A 194 -27.21 14.41 2.98
C THR A 194 -26.28 14.16 1.80
N GLU A 195 -25.80 15.23 1.18
CA GLU A 195 -24.84 15.15 0.06
C GLU A 195 -23.56 14.40 0.45
N PHE A 196 -23.02 14.70 1.63
CA PHE A 196 -21.87 13.98 2.19
C PHE A 196 -22.14 12.48 2.36
N GLY A 197 -23.32 12.13 2.87
CA GLY A 197 -23.70 10.75 3.06
C GLY A 197 -23.85 9.99 1.74
N ARG A 198 -24.48 10.61 0.73
CA ARG A 198 -24.65 10.02 -0.61
C ARG A 198 -23.30 9.84 -1.30
N ALA A 199 -22.43 10.86 -1.27
CA ALA A 199 -21.09 10.75 -1.83
C ALA A 199 -20.26 9.65 -1.17
N LEU A 200 -20.39 9.46 0.15
CA LEU A 200 -19.71 8.38 0.86
C LEU A 200 -20.25 7.00 0.49
N GLU A 201 -21.56 6.87 0.26
CA GLU A 201 -22.19 5.63 -0.23
C GLU A 201 -21.72 5.30 -1.66
N GLU A 202 -21.76 6.28 -2.58
CA GLU A 202 -21.26 6.13 -3.95
C GLU A 202 -19.76 5.70 -3.96
N ILE A 203 -18.92 6.31 -3.11
CA ILE A 203 -17.51 5.92 -2.97
C ILE A 203 -17.35 4.50 -2.41
N TYR A 204 -18.19 4.09 -1.46
CA TYR A 204 -18.13 2.73 -0.91
C TYR A 204 -18.52 1.68 -1.96
N GLU A 205 -19.52 1.97 -2.80
CA GLU A 205 -19.92 1.09 -3.89
C GLU A 205 -18.77 0.91 -4.90
N VAL A 206 -18.16 2.01 -5.34
CA VAL A 206 -17.00 2.00 -6.27
C VAL A 206 -15.81 1.21 -5.68
N LEU A 207 -15.56 1.35 -4.37
CA LEU A 207 -14.46 0.66 -3.68
C LEU A 207 -14.81 -0.75 -3.19
N GLY A 208 -16.04 -1.23 -3.42
CA GLY A 208 -16.51 -2.54 -2.92
C GLY A 208 -16.59 -2.65 -1.40
N ILE A 209 -16.75 -1.54 -0.68
CA ILE A 209 -16.81 -1.48 0.77
C ILE A 209 -18.23 -1.81 1.25
N THR A 210 -18.37 -2.94 1.95
CA THR A 210 -19.67 -3.40 2.51
C THR A 210 -20.01 -2.83 3.90
N ALA A 211 -19.20 -1.90 4.40
CA ALA A 211 -19.38 -1.30 5.72
C ALA A 211 -20.63 -0.41 5.78
N SER A 212 -21.28 -0.35 6.94
CA SER A 212 -22.36 0.61 7.17
C SER A 212 -21.88 2.07 7.06
N VAL A 213 -22.31 2.76 6.00
CA VAL A 213 -22.05 4.20 5.76
C VAL A 213 -22.48 5.03 6.97
N HIS A 214 -23.62 4.73 7.58
CA HIS A 214 -24.15 5.43 8.75
C HIS A 214 -23.16 5.52 9.91
N ASN A 215 -22.58 4.37 10.29
CA ASN A 215 -21.67 4.30 11.42
C ASN A 215 -20.35 5.02 11.12
N GLN A 216 -19.82 4.85 9.90
CA GLN A 216 -18.54 5.47 9.54
C GLN A 216 -18.66 6.97 9.31
N ALA A 217 -19.77 7.44 8.73
CA ALA A 217 -20.05 8.87 8.55
C ALA A 217 -20.13 9.61 9.89
N LYS A 218 -20.93 9.07 10.84
CA LYS A 218 -21.06 9.65 12.18
C LYS A 218 -19.72 9.69 12.91
N TRP A 219 -18.97 8.58 12.85
CA TRP A 219 -17.63 8.52 13.43
C TRP A 219 -16.71 9.57 12.80
N ALA A 220 -16.60 9.61 11.48
CA ALA A 220 -15.74 10.55 10.78
C ALA A 220 -16.05 12.03 11.11
N ILE A 221 -17.32 12.42 11.13
CA ILE A 221 -17.75 13.77 11.52
C ILE A 221 -17.32 14.12 12.95
N SER A 222 -17.40 13.16 13.88
CA SER A 222 -17.00 13.35 15.28
C SER A 222 -15.50 13.56 15.48
N GLN A 223 -14.67 13.09 14.55
CA GLN A 223 -13.22 13.20 14.61
C GLN A 223 -12.67 14.51 14.03
N LEU A 224 -13.52 15.34 13.42
CA LEU A 224 -13.09 16.63 12.84
C LEU A 224 -12.77 17.65 13.93
N THR A 225 -11.58 18.24 13.84
CA THR A 225 -11.13 19.33 14.71
C THR A 225 -11.38 20.69 14.05
N GLU A 226 -11.21 21.78 14.81
CA GLU A 226 -11.28 23.14 14.25
C GLU A 226 -10.19 23.39 13.20
N GLU A 227 -9.02 22.75 13.34
CA GLU A 227 -7.94 22.83 12.36
C GLU A 227 -8.30 22.19 11.02
N ASP A 228 -9.17 21.18 11.00
CA ASP A 228 -9.66 20.57 9.75
C ASP A 228 -10.63 21.53 9.00
N ILE A 229 -11.34 22.40 9.73
CA ILE A 229 -12.31 23.36 9.18
C ILE A 229 -11.60 24.65 8.78
N ASN A 230 -10.71 25.12 9.64
CA ASN A 230 -9.95 26.35 9.52
C ASN A 230 -8.46 26.04 9.60
N PRO A 231 -7.87 25.32 8.62
CA PRO A 231 -6.44 25.11 8.56
C PRO A 231 -5.73 26.45 8.67
N PRO A 232 -4.70 26.55 9.53
CA PRO A 232 -3.93 27.78 9.68
C PRO A 232 -3.43 28.21 8.31
N ALA A 233 -3.68 29.47 7.94
CA ALA A 233 -3.09 30.04 6.73
C ALA A 233 -1.58 29.87 6.83
N ASN A 234 -0.99 29.12 5.90
CA ASN A 234 0.40 28.67 5.93
C ASN A 234 1.36 29.74 6.46
N ALA A 235 2.04 29.44 7.58
CA ALA A 235 3.17 30.21 8.11
C ALA A 235 4.38 30.30 7.14
N LEU A 236 4.32 29.60 6.00
CA LEU A 236 5.30 29.69 4.91
C LEU A 236 4.97 30.75 3.85
N GLY A 237 3.79 31.39 3.89
CA GLY A 237 3.46 32.51 3.00
C GLY A 237 4.09 33.85 3.40
N LEU A 238 4.51 33.98 4.67
CA LEU A 238 5.11 35.22 5.20
C LEU A 238 6.59 35.41 4.83
N LEU A 239 7.31 34.36 4.43
CA LEU A 239 8.70 34.49 4.00
C LEU A 239 8.83 35.07 2.57
N ASN A 240 7.84 34.87 1.70
CA ASN A 240 7.86 35.44 0.35
C ASN A 240 7.55 36.95 0.31
N TYR A 241 6.87 37.50 1.33
CA TYR A 241 6.55 38.93 1.37
C TYR A 241 7.68 39.78 1.96
N MET A 242 8.61 39.19 2.73
CA MET A 242 9.76 39.92 3.29
C MET A 242 11.00 39.90 2.39
N SER A 243 11.06 39.04 1.36
CA SER A 243 12.19 38.99 0.42
C SER A 243 12.07 39.94 -0.78
N LEU A 244 10.97 40.68 -0.92
CA LEU A 244 10.73 41.65 -2.01
C LEU A 244 10.90 43.12 -1.59
N LYS A 245 11.46 43.37 -0.39
CA LYS A 245 11.81 44.70 0.11
C LYS A 245 13.21 44.74 0.75
N SER A 246 14.20 44.18 0.06
CA SER A 246 15.61 44.48 0.30
C SER A 246 16.26 44.95 -0.99
#